data_AF-A0A946NMT6-F1
#
_entry.id   AF-A0A946NMT6-F1
#
_cell.length_a   1.000
_cell.length_b   1.000
_cell.length_c   1.000
_cell.angle_alpha   90.00
_cell.angle_beta   90.00
_cell.angle_gamma   90.00
#
_symmetry.space_group_name_H-M   'P 1'
#
loop_
_entity.id
_entity.type
_entity.pdbx_description
1 polymer ?
#
loop_
_entity_poly.entity_id
_entity_poly.type
_entity_poly.pdbx_seq_one_letter_code
_entity_poly.pdbx_strand_id
1 'polypeptide(L)'
;MYLKKIKTVCLFTVFLCLTAMDAWAVQGQWGAFVYLFPKTGVSVDSSTLEALTEKIEQASAGFANDFTPQKGKTETVQFIRAVEYSLNGNPISEKPVGLIRAESINKKTLDQYADTLSKLAGEVYRVETRFAVTRQLNYTDAATLQRLKENAPKRGTGTEQPNAVVFPLSKTPAWWALTQEKRQSYFFGNPAQFGKDHLSHNGVGFKYINRIFRKLYHSRFIDQGQDFMTYFEFGDADAGTFDALLSGLRDDKRLNREWIYVEEKPIVRGKRVATSAEMLKP
;
A
#
# COMPACT_ATOMS: atom_id res chain seq x y z
N MET A 1 35.98 61.46 -39.05
CA MET A 1 34.98 62.27 -38.33
C MET A 1 33.63 61.58 -38.50
N TYR A 2 32.90 61.35 -37.41
CA TYR A 2 31.52 60.80 -37.36
C TYR A 2 31.35 59.30 -37.78
N LEU A 3 30.54 58.44 -37.14
CA LEU A 3 29.47 58.61 -36.15
C LEU A 3 29.23 57.25 -35.43
N LYS A 4 28.92 57.31 -34.13
CA LYS A 4 28.51 56.21 -33.24
C LYS A 4 27.38 55.35 -33.81
N LYS A 5 27.42 54.03 -33.58
CA LYS A 5 26.21 53.22 -33.31
C LYS A 5 26.44 52.33 -32.09
N ILE A 6 25.91 52.81 -30.96
CA ILE A 6 25.64 52.03 -29.75
C ILE A 6 24.59 51.00 -30.15
N LYS A 7 24.94 49.71 -30.12
CA LYS A 7 23.95 48.65 -30.24
C LYS A 7 23.27 48.50 -28.87
N THR A 8 21.99 48.85 -28.86
CA THR A 8 21.00 48.57 -27.83
C THR A 8 21.14 47.13 -27.35
N VAL A 9 21.53 46.95 -26.09
CA VAL A 9 21.39 45.69 -25.37
C VAL A 9 19.89 45.48 -25.18
N CYS A 10 19.31 44.57 -25.96
CA CYS A 10 17.97 44.06 -25.72
C CYS A 10 18.05 43.16 -24.48
N LEU A 11 17.74 43.75 -23.33
CA LEU A 11 17.51 43.06 -22.08
C LEU A 11 16.25 42.20 -22.28
N PHE A 12 16.43 40.92 -22.62
CA PHE A 12 15.36 39.93 -22.55
C PHE A 12 15.05 39.67 -21.08
N THR A 13 14.28 40.56 -20.47
CA THR A 13 13.61 40.28 -19.20
C THR A 13 12.49 39.30 -19.53
N VAL A 14 12.80 38.01 -19.50
CA VAL A 14 11.77 36.96 -19.42
C VAL A 14 11.06 37.19 -18.09
N PHE A 15 9.91 37.84 -18.16
CA PHE A 15 8.95 37.89 -17.07
C PHE A 15 8.43 36.45 -16.89
N LEU A 16 9.10 35.66 -16.05
CA LEU A 16 8.48 34.49 -15.44
C LEU A 16 7.34 35.03 -14.58
N CYS A 17 6.18 35.22 -15.20
CA CYS A 17 4.92 35.18 -14.49
C CYS A 17 4.78 33.74 -13.98
N LEU A 18 5.45 33.45 -12.85
CA LEU A 18 5.08 32.38 -11.94
C LEU A 18 3.75 32.79 -11.34
N THR A 19 2.67 32.71 -12.14
CA THR A 19 1.41 32.31 -11.54
C THR A 19 1.73 30.96 -10.93
N ALA A 20 1.62 30.89 -9.60
CA ALA A 20 1.66 29.65 -8.86
C ALA A 20 0.51 28.78 -9.37
N MET A 21 0.73 28.11 -10.49
CA MET A 21 0.06 26.86 -10.74
C MET A 21 0.56 25.99 -9.60
N ASP A 22 -0.34 25.67 -8.68
CA ASP A 22 -0.21 24.62 -7.68
C ASP A 22 0.05 23.28 -8.38
N ALA A 23 1.22 23.17 -9.01
CA ALA A 23 1.85 21.94 -9.41
C ALA A 23 2.55 21.40 -8.17
N TRP A 24 1.76 21.13 -7.13
CA TRP A 24 2.16 20.15 -6.13
C TRP A 24 2.32 18.86 -6.92
N ALA A 25 3.56 18.50 -7.25
CA ALA A 25 3.90 17.12 -7.54
C ALA A 25 3.30 16.32 -6.38
N VAL A 26 2.21 15.59 -6.65
CA VAL A 26 1.33 15.04 -5.61
C VAL A 26 2.19 14.34 -4.57
N GLN A 27 2.29 14.95 -3.39
CA GLN A 27 2.99 14.37 -2.26
C GLN A 27 2.36 12.99 -2.04
N GLY A 28 3.19 11.96 -2.01
CA GLY A 28 2.72 10.59 -1.81
C GLY A 28 1.83 10.50 -0.57
N GLN A 29 0.71 9.78 -0.69
CA GLN A 29 -0.17 9.53 0.45
C GLN A 29 0.55 8.55 1.39
N TRP A 30 0.69 8.96 2.64
CA TRP A 30 1.23 8.11 3.70
C TRP A 30 0.20 7.06 4.10
N GLY A 31 0.69 5.90 4.54
CA GLY A 31 -0.09 4.82 5.10
C GLY A 31 0.46 4.41 6.47
N ALA A 32 -0.42 4.25 7.45
CA ALA A 32 -0.14 3.63 8.73
C ALA A 32 -0.92 2.32 8.83
N PHE A 33 -0.24 1.26 9.26
CA PHE A 33 -0.78 -0.09 9.40
C PHE A 33 -0.61 -0.52 10.85
N VAL A 34 -1.67 -0.46 11.63
CA VAL A 34 -1.67 -0.73 13.08
C VAL A 34 -2.27 -2.10 13.33
N TYR A 35 -1.42 -3.04 13.74
CA TYR A 35 -1.76 -4.42 14.05
C TYR A 35 -2.04 -4.54 15.55
N LEU A 36 -3.11 -5.25 15.89
CA LEU A 36 -3.51 -5.50 17.28
C LEU A 36 -3.36 -6.99 17.58
N PHE A 37 -2.28 -7.37 18.29
CA PHE A 37 -2.04 -8.75 18.70
C PHE A 37 -2.58 -9.01 20.12
N PRO A 38 -3.26 -10.13 20.38
CA PRO A 38 -3.61 -10.53 21.75
C PRO A 38 -2.37 -10.58 22.64
N LYS A 39 -2.48 -10.09 23.87
CA LYS A 39 -1.45 -10.32 24.89
C LYS A 39 -1.68 -11.68 25.54
N THR A 40 -0.63 -12.46 25.67
CA THR A 40 -0.67 -13.73 26.39
C THR A 40 -1.13 -13.52 27.84
N GLY A 41 -2.15 -14.26 28.26
CA GLY A 41 -2.68 -14.21 29.63
C GLY A 41 -3.59 -13.02 29.95
N VAL A 42 -3.91 -12.17 28.98
CA VAL A 42 -4.88 -11.07 29.15
C VAL A 42 -6.22 -11.51 28.56
N SER A 43 -7.21 -11.73 29.42
CA SER A 43 -8.61 -11.87 29.01
C SER A 43 -9.26 -10.50 28.86
N VAL A 44 -9.93 -10.25 27.75
CA VAL A 44 -10.66 -9.01 27.50
C VAL A 44 -12.14 -9.27 27.68
N ASP A 45 -12.74 -8.70 28.71
CA ASP A 45 -14.19 -8.78 28.90
C ASP A 45 -14.94 -7.88 27.91
N SER A 46 -16.24 -8.11 27.75
CA SER A 46 -17.08 -7.37 26.80
C SER A 46 -17.16 -5.87 27.08
N SER A 47 -17.13 -5.44 28.35
CA SER A 47 -17.21 -4.02 28.71
C SER A 47 -15.92 -3.27 28.39
N THR A 48 -14.78 -3.91 28.65
CA THR A 48 -13.46 -3.40 28.25
C THR A 48 -13.36 -3.28 26.73
N LEU A 49 -13.87 -4.29 26.01
CA LEU A 49 -13.89 -4.29 24.55
C LEU A 49 -14.78 -3.19 23.97
N GLU A 50 -15.99 -3.02 24.52
CA GLU A 50 -16.94 -1.98 24.12
C GLU A 50 -16.32 -0.59 24.30
N ALA A 51 -15.81 -0.30 25.50
CA ALA A 51 -15.14 0.97 25.79
C ALA A 51 -13.93 1.23 24.89
N LEU A 52 -13.16 0.21 24.53
CA LEU A 52 -12.04 0.34 23.60
C LEU A 52 -12.53 0.67 22.18
N THR A 53 -13.57 0.00 21.70
CA THR A 53 -14.10 0.23 20.34
C THR A 53 -14.66 1.65 20.20
N GLU A 54 -15.37 2.16 21.21
CA GLU A 54 -15.84 3.56 21.21
C GLU A 54 -14.68 4.55 21.12
N LYS A 55 -13.62 4.34 21.89
CA LYS A 55 -12.43 5.21 21.86
C LYS A 55 -11.71 5.15 20.51
N ILE A 56 -11.63 3.98 19.87
CA ILE A 56 -11.07 3.84 18.53
C ILE A 56 -11.93 4.58 17.49
N GLU A 57 -13.27 4.46 17.56
CA GLU A 57 -14.16 5.23 16.68
C GLU A 57 -13.96 6.74 16.86
N GLN A 58 -13.93 7.22 18.10
CA GLN A 58 -13.70 8.63 18.41
C GLN A 58 -12.36 9.14 17.87
N ALA A 59 -11.29 8.36 18.04
CA ALA A 59 -9.97 8.68 17.48
C ALA A 59 -9.97 8.70 15.95
N SER A 60 -10.87 7.94 15.32
CA SER A 60 -10.98 7.79 13.87
C SER A 60 -11.97 8.77 13.23
N ALA A 61 -12.70 9.57 14.00
CA ALA A 61 -13.76 10.45 13.51
C ALA A 61 -13.27 11.52 12.50
N GLY A 62 -11.98 11.86 12.52
CA GLY A 62 -11.35 12.76 11.54
C GLY A 62 -11.03 12.12 10.18
N PHE A 63 -11.20 10.80 10.06
CA PHE A 63 -10.88 10.03 8.85
C PHE A 63 -12.17 9.56 8.15
N ALA A 64 -12.19 9.62 6.83
CA ALA A 64 -13.25 9.01 6.05
C ALA A 64 -13.09 7.48 6.04
N ASN A 65 -14.15 6.76 6.37
CA ASN A 65 -14.09 5.30 6.40
C ASN A 65 -14.09 4.70 4.98
N ASP A 66 -12.99 4.07 4.60
CA ASP A 66 -12.78 3.41 3.30
C ASP A 66 -13.69 2.19 3.11
N PHE A 67 -14.43 1.72 4.13
CA PHE A 67 -15.51 0.75 3.95
C PHE A 67 -16.58 1.29 3.00
N THR A 68 -16.84 2.60 3.02
CA THR A 68 -17.69 3.28 2.05
C THR A 68 -16.89 4.45 1.44
N PRO A 69 -16.05 4.20 0.41
CA PRO A 69 -15.10 5.18 -0.09
C PRO A 69 -15.76 6.51 -0.49
N GLN A 70 -15.20 7.62 -0.01
CA GLN A 70 -15.69 8.97 -0.30
C GLN A 70 -14.74 9.71 -1.23
N LYS A 71 -15.27 10.32 -2.30
CA LYS A 71 -14.46 11.06 -3.27
C LYS A 71 -13.87 12.33 -2.64
N GLY A 72 -12.58 12.58 -2.89
CA GLY A 72 -11.90 13.81 -2.49
C GLY A 72 -11.45 13.87 -1.02
N LYS A 73 -11.64 12.78 -0.27
CA LYS A 73 -11.10 12.64 1.09
C LYS A 73 -9.66 12.10 1.03
N THR A 74 -8.76 12.77 1.74
CA THR A 74 -7.33 12.43 1.81
C THR A 74 -6.97 11.64 3.06
N GLU A 75 -7.67 11.93 4.16
CA GLU A 75 -7.61 11.22 5.44
C GLU A 75 -8.63 10.08 5.39
N THR A 76 -8.16 8.84 5.29
CA THR A 76 -9.03 7.68 5.27
C THR A 76 -8.62 6.63 6.30
N VAL A 77 -9.59 5.83 6.75
CA VAL A 77 -9.38 4.72 7.68
C VAL A 77 -10.13 3.49 7.18
N GLN A 78 -9.52 2.31 7.30
CA GLN A 78 -10.16 1.02 7.03
C GLN A 78 -9.89 0.09 8.21
N PHE A 79 -10.97 -0.44 8.77
CA PHE A 79 -10.92 -1.50 9.76
C PHE A 79 -10.94 -2.86 9.08
N ILE A 80 -10.05 -3.77 9.49
CA ILE A 80 -9.90 -5.11 8.92
C ILE A 80 -9.87 -6.11 10.07
N ARG A 81 -10.88 -6.98 10.14
CA ARG A 81 -10.85 -8.15 11.03
C ARG A 81 -9.93 -9.19 10.43
N ALA A 82 -8.91 -9.60 11.16
CA ALA A 82 -7.97 -10.61 10.69
C ALA A 82 -8.61 -12.01 10.76
N VAL A 83 -8.55 -12.74 9.64
CA VAL A 83 -9.05 -14.13 9.55
C VAL A 83 -7.87 -15.08 9.63
N GLU A 84 -6.87 -14.85 8.78
CA GLU A 84 -5.65 -15.67 8.69
C GLU A 84 -4.41 -14.80 8.84
N TYR A 85 -3.39 -15.37 9.47
CA TYR A 85 -2.04 -14.81 9.53
C TYR A 85 -1.06 -15.92 9.17
N SER A 86 -0.26 -15.71 8.13
CA SER A 86 0.60 -16.77 7.59
C SER A 86 1.89 -16.22 7.00
N LEU A 87 2.94 -17.04 6.98
CA LEU A 87 4.19 -16.74 6.30
C LEU A 87 4.49 -17.86 5.31
N ASN A 88 4.65 -17.51 4.02
CA ASN A 88 4.90 -18.49 2.95
C ASN A 88 3.83 -19.59 2.90
N GLY A 89 2.58 -19.25 3.21
CA GLY A 89 1.45 -20.19 3.26
C GLY A 89 1.33 -21.00 4.56
N ASN A 90 2.27 -20.87 5.50
CA ASN A 90 2.21 -21.56 6.78
C ASN A 90 1.50 -20.68 7.82
N PRO A 91 0.44 -21.16 8.48
CA PRO A 91 -0.26 -20.40 9.53
C PRO A 91 0.67 -20.05 10.70
N ILE A 92 0.48 -18.85 11.25
CA ILE A 92 1.13 -18.37 12.47
C ILE A 92 0.08 -18.32 13.58
N SER A 93 0.32 -19.01 14.70
CA SER A 93 -0.63 -19.11 15.81
C SER A 93 -0.90 -17.75 16.47
N GLU A 94 0.15 -16.93 16.66
CA GLU A 94 0.02 -15.58 17.21
C GLU A 94 -0.41 -14.61 16.09
N LYS A 95 -1.71 -14.62 15.77
CA LYS A 95 -2.31 -13.73 14.77
C LYS A 95 -2.80 -12.42 15.40
N PRO A 96 -2.78 -11.30 14.66
CA PRO A 96 -3.52 -10.12 15.09
C PRO A 96 -5.03 -10.42 15.10
N VAL A 97 -5.79 -9.77 15.97
CA VAL A 97 -7.27 -9.79 15.92
C VAL A 97 -7.80 -8.83 14.87
N GLY A 98 -7.08 -7.72 14.67
CA GLY A 98 -7.46 -6.69 13.72
C GLY A 98 -6.26 -5.90 13.22
N LEU A 99 -6.50 -5.25 12.09
CA LEU A 99 -5.58 -4.31 11.45
C LEU A 99 -6.35 -3.03 11.11
N ILE A 100 -5.81 -1.90 11.53
CA ILE A 100 -6.29 -0.58 11.13
C ILE A 100 -5.33 -0.04 10.07
N ARG A 101 -5.84 0.22 8.87
CA ARG A 101 -5.11 0.92 7.81
C ARG A 101 -5.61 2.36 7.74
N ALA A 102 -4.75 3.34 7.96
CA ALA A 102 -5.08 4.75 7.80
C ALA A 102 -4.18 5.41 6.75
N GLU A 103 -4.72 6.38 6.02
CA GLU A 103 -4.00 7.17 5.03
C GLU A 103 -4.16 8.66 5.29
N SER A 104 -3.12 9.44 4.96
CA SER A 104 -3.17 10.91 4.94
C SER A 104 -2.06 11.44 4.04
N ILE A 105 -2.24 12.64 3.49
CA ILE A 105 -1.16 13.37 2.81
C ILE A 105 -0.14 13.93 3.83
N ASN A 106 -0.52 14.05 5.10
CA ASN A 106 0.29 14.58 6.18
C ASN A 106 0.75 13.44 7.12
N LYS A 107 2.04 13.12 7.10
CA LYS A 107 2.62 12.08 7.98
C LYS A 107 2.36 12.35 9.45
N LYS A 108 2.40 13.61 9.89
CA LYS A 108 2.19 13.97 11.30
C LYS A 108 0.80 13.57 11.80
N THR A 109 -0.22 13.66 10.95
CA THR A 109 -1.57 13.18 11.25
C THR A 109 -1.56 11.68 11.54
N LEU A 110 -0.83 10.89 10.75
CA LEU A 110 -0.73 9.45 10.96
C LEU A 110 0.11 9.09 12.17
N ASP A 111 1.18 9.84 12.46
CA ASP A 111 1.99 9.64 13.66
C ASP A 111 1.14 9.85 14.92
N GLN A 112 0.39 10.94 14.98
CA GLN A 112 -0.52 11.25 16.09
C GLN A 112 -1.64 10.22 16.23
N TYR A 113 -2.19 9.75 15.12
CA TYR A 113 -3.23 8.74 15.11
C TYR A 113 -2.71 7.39 15.59
N ALA A 114 -1.55 6.93 15.09
CA ALA A 114 -0.93 5.70 15.53
C ALA A 114 -0.53 5.72 17.01
N ASP A 115 0.01 6.85 17.50
CA ASP A 115 0.34 7.03 18.92
C ASP A 115 -0.92 6.97 19.80
N THR A 116 -2.01 7.59 19.34
CA THR A 116 -3.31 7.53 20.02
C THR A 116 -3.80 6.09 20.09
N LEU A 117 -3.82 5.37 18.96
CA LEU A 117 -4.24 3.97 18.93
C LEU A 117 -3.35 3.07 19.80
N SER A 118 -2.04 3.29 19.80
CA SER A 118 -1.09 2.56 20.64
C SER A 118 -1.38 2.75 22.13
N LYS A 119 -1.69 3.98 22.57
CA LYS A 119 -2.08 4.26 23.96
C LYS A 119 -3.42 3.62 24.32
N LEU A 120 -4.41 3.72 23.44
CA LEU A 120 -5.76 3.19 23.68
C LEU A 120 -5.78 1.67 23.73
N ALA A 121 -5.20 1.02 22.71
CA ALA A 121 -5.24 -0.42 22.57
C ALA A 121 -4.12 -1.13 23.32
N GLY A 122 -3.04 -0.42 23.67
CA GLY A 122 -1.83 -0.97 24.28
C GLY A 122 -2.02 -1.54 25.68
N GLU A 123 -3.11 -1.24 26.37
CA GLU A 123 -3.46 -1.90 27.64
C GLU A 123 -3.86 -3.36 27.39
N VAL A 124 -4.62 -3.60 26.33
CA VAL A 124 -5.28 -4.85 25.99
C VAL A 124 -4.48 -5.70 25.00
N TYR A 125 -3.90 -5.04 24.00
CA TYR A 125 -3.23 -5.66 22.87
C TYR A 125 -1.75 -5.26 22.83
N ARG A 126 -0.92 -6.13 22.26
CA ARG A 126 0.40 -5.77 21.78
C ARG A 126 0.21 -5.06 20.43
N VAL A 127 0.47 -3.76 20.40
CA VAL A 127 0.28 -2.93 19.22
C VAL A 127 1.57 -2.87 18.43
N GLU A 128 1.50 -3.19 17.14
CA GLU A 128 2.59 -2.96 16.20
C GLU A 128 2.15 -2.00 15.10
N THR A 129 2.95 -0.99 14.81
CA THR A 129 2.67 -0.06 13.70
C THR A 129 3.70 -0.22 12.61
N ARG A 130 3.26 -0.09 11.36
CA ARG A 130 4.15 0.10 10.21
C ARG A 130 3.77 1.34 9.41
N PHE A 131 4.78 2.06 8.92
CA PHE A 131 4.58 3.25 8.08
C PHE A 131 5.13 3.06 6.67
N ALA A 132 4.42 3.59 5.69
CA ALA A 132 4.85 3.57 4.29
C ALA A 132 4.25 4.76 3.52
N VAL A 133 4.73 5.01 2.30
CA VAL A 133 4.23 6.11 1.45
C VAL A 133 4.05 5.66 0.01
N THR A 134 2.96 6.06 -0.66
CA THR A 134 2.84 5.85 -2.11
C THR A 134 3.88 6.69 -2.84
N ARG A 135 4.41 6.21 -3.97
CA ARG A 135 5.32 6.99 -4.82
C ARG A 135 4.87 6.93 -6.27
N GLN A 136 5.48 7.76 -7.12
CA GLN A 136 5.36 7.62 -8.56
C GLN A 136 5.71 6.19 -9.01
N LEU A 137 5.04 5.75 -10.06
CA LEU A 137 5.21 4.40 -10.59
C LEU A 137 6.65 4.23 -11.10
N ASN A 138 7.38 3.31 -10.49
CA ASN A 138 8.66 2.83 -10.99
C ASN A 138 8.43 1.60 -11.86
N TYR A 139 9.31 1.37 -12.84
CA TYR A 139 9.26 0.19 -13.72
C TYR A 139 7.93 0.02 -14.47
N THR A 140 7.27 1.15 -14.76
CA THR A 140 6.01 1.19 -15.50
C THR A 140 6.21 2.10 -16.72
N ASP A 141 6.14 1.53 -17.92
CA ASP A 141 6.21 2.29 -19.16
C ASP A 141 4.83 2.87 -19.54
N ALA A 142 4.79 3.67 -20.61
CA ALA A 142 3.57 4.34 -21.05
C ALA A 142 2.44 3.34 -21.40
N ALA A 143 2.77 2.23 -22.06
CA ALA A 143 1.79 1.22 -22.45
C ALA A 143 1.21 0.49 -21.23
N THR A 144 2.06 0.14 -20.25
CA THR A 144 1.66 -0.47 -18.98
C THR A 144 0.78 0.48 -18.18
N LEU A 145 1.14 1.77 -18.11
CA LEU A 145 0.33 2.78 -17.44
C LEU A 145 -1.05 2.94 -18.10
N GLN A 146 -1.10 2.99 -19.42
CA GLN A 146 -2.36 3.09 -20.16
C GLN A 146 -3.25 1.88 -19.85
N ARG A 147 -2.70 0.67 -19.92
CA ARG A 147 -3.43 -0.56 -19.58
C ARG A 147 -3.92 -0.56 -18.14
N LEU A 148 -3.10 -0.09 -17.19
CA LEU A 148 -3.51 0.05 -15.79
C LEU A 148 -4.71 1.00 -15.64
N LYS A 149 -4.70 2.15 -16.32
CA LYS A 149 -5.80 3.14 -16.27
C LYS A 149 -7.11 2.60 -16.85
N GLU A 150 -7.02 1.78 -17.89
CA GLU A 150 -8.20 1.21 -18.57
C GLU A 150 -8.81 0.03 -17.82
N ASN A 151 -8.00 -0.75 -17.11
CA ASN A 151 -8.39 -2.08 -16.65
C ASN A 151 -8.39 -2.25 -15.13
N ALA A 152 -7.61 -1.47 -14.38
CA ALA A 152 -7.56 -1.62 -12.93
C ALA A 152 -8.88 -1.15 -12.29
N PRO A 153 -9.51 -1.95 -11.41
CA PRO A 153 -10.74 -1.57 -10.75
C PRO A 153 -10.46 -0.38 -9.83
N LYS A 154 -11.46 0.48 -9.73
CA LYS A 154 -11.52 1.43 -8.62
C LYS A 154 -11.79 0.65 -7.33
N ARG A 155 -11.40 1.24 -6.20
CA ARG A 155 -11.79 0.73 -4.89
C ARG A 155 -13.32 0.70 -4.79
N GLY A 156 -13.87 -0.47 -4.46
CA GLY A 156 -15.29 -0.65 -4.17
C GLY A 156 -15.60 -0.49 -2.68
N THR A 157 -16.89 -0.54 -2.36
CA THR A 157 -17.34 -0.62 -0.95
C THR A 157 -16.87 -1.91 -0.29
N GLY A 158 -16.87 -1.94 1.04
CA GLY A 158 -16.55 -3.13 1.83
C GLY A 158 -17.59 -4.24 1.70
N THR A 159 -18.78 -3.94 1.21
CA THR A 159 -19.78 -4.98 0.86
C THR A 159 -19.50 -5.60 -0.50
N GLU A 160 -19.06 -4.83 -1.49
CA GLU A 160 -18.69 -5.34 -2.82
C GLU A 160 -17.35 -6.09 -2.82
N GLN A 161 -16.39 -5.58 -2.04
CA GLN A 161 -15.03 -6.11 -1.95
C GLN A 161 -14.67 -6.36 -0.47
N PRO A 162 -15.29 -7.34 0.20
CA PRO A 162 -15.14 -7.54 1.64
C PRO A 162 -13.79 -8.11 2.04
N ASN A 163 -13.01 -8.67 1.11
CA ASN A 163 -11.72 -9.26 1.43
C ASN A 163 -10.63 -8.19 1.36
N ALA A 164 -9.76 -8.16 2.37
CA ALA A 164 -8.53 -7.39 2.34
C ALA A 164 -7.33 -8.28 2.63
N VAL A 165 -6.24 -8.07 1.89
CA VAL A 165 -4.98 -8.75 2.12
C VAL A 165 -3.87 -7.72 2.24
N VAL A 166 -3.14 -7.80 3.36
CA VAL A 166 -2.08 -6.84 3.70
C VAL A 166 -0.83 -7.61 4.09
N PHE A 167 0.27 -7.28 3.43
CA PHE A 167 1.55 -7.86 3.82
C PHE A 167 2.72 -6.98 3.40
N PRO A 168 3.78 -6.95 4.22
CA PRO A 168 5.02 -6.33 3.83
C PRO A 168 5.82 -7.22 2.88
N LEU A 169 6.67 -6.59 2.09
CA LEU A 169 7.67 -7.26 1.27
C LEU A 169 9.03 -6.57 1.44
N SER A 170 10.08 -7.37 1.45
CA SER A 170 11.46 -6.92 1.35
C SER A 170 12.10 -7.41 0.06
N LYS A 171 13.12 -6.71 -0.38
CA LYS A 171 14.00 -7.14 -1.46
C LYS A 171 15.36 -7.47 -0.88
N THR A 172 15.93 -8.57 -1.36
CA THR A 172 17.29 -8.98 -0.95
C THR A 172 18.32 -7.91 -1.34
N PRO A 173 19.48 -7.85 -0.67
CA PRO A 173 20.57 -6.95 -1.06
C PRO A 173 20.97 -7.11 -2.53
N ALA A 174 20.93 -8.35 -3.05
CA ALA A 174 21.24 -8.65 -4.45
C ALA A 174 20.33 -7.91 -5.44
N TRP A 175 19.05 -7.73 -5.14
CA TRP A 175 18.15 -6.92 -5.97
C TRP A 175 18.56 -5.46 -6.00
N TRP A 176 18.94 -4.92 -4.85
CA TRP A 176 19.32 -3.52 -4.75
C TRP A 176 20.69 -3.21 -5.36
N ALA A 177 21.53 -4.22 -5.55
CA ALA A 177 22.78 -4.13 -6.31
C ALA A 177 22.58 -4.12 -7.84
N LEU A 178 21.40 -4.52 -8.34
CA LEU A 178 21.09 -4.49 -9.77
C LEU A 178 20.91 -3.05 -10.27
N THR A 179 21.29 -2.81 -11.53
CA THR A 179 20.96 -1.56 -12.21
C THR A 179 19.44 -1.36 -12.31
N GLN A 180 19.01 -0.11 -12.46
CA GLN A 180 17.59 0.19 -12.64
C GLN A 180 16.99 -0.50 -13.86
N GLU A 181 17.73 -0.53 -14.98
CA GLU A 181 17.35 -1.25 -16.20
C GLU A 181 17.15 -2.75 -15.93
N LYS A 182 18.09 -3.39 -15.22
CA LYS A 182 17.96 -4.82 -14.94
C LYS A 182 16.76 -5.12 -14.05
N ARG A 183 16.50 -4.29 -13.03
CA ARG A 183 15.27 -4.37 -12.22
C ARG A 183 14.02 -4.19 -13.07
N GLN A 184 14.03 -3.21 -13.98
CA GLN A 184 12.95 -2.96 -14.92
C GLN A 184 12.64 -4.20 -15.75
N SER A 185 13.66 -4.90 -16.27
CA SER A 185 13.48 -6.09 -17.10
C SER A 185 12.66 -7.22 -16.45
N TYR A 186 12.64 -7.32 -15.11
CA TYR A 186 11.84 -8.33 -14.41
C TYR A 186 10.33 -8.02 -14.40
N PHE A 187 9.93 -6.79 -14.72
CA PHE A 187 8.52 -6.39 -14.76
C PHE A 187 7.89 -6.59 -16.14
N PHE A 188 8.66 -6.58 -17.22
CA PHE A 188 8.15 -6.63 -18.60
C PHE A 188 8.33 -8.00 -19.26
N GLY A 189 7.37 -8.38 -20.09
CA GLY A 189 7.50 -9.49 -21.03
C GLY A 189 7.89 -8.96 -22.41
N ASN A 190 9.19 -8.78 -22.67
CA ASN A 190 9.68 -8.50 -24.02
C ASN A 190 11.06 -9.15 -24.23
N PRO A 191 11.09 -10.38 -24.77
CA PRO A 191 12.34 -11.08 -24.97
C PRO A 191 13.30 -10.40 -25.94
N ALA A 192 12.78 -9.60 -26.88
CA ALA A 192 13.56 -8.91 -27.90
C ALA A 192 14.28 -7.66 -27.36
N GLN A 193 13.72 -7.02 -26.33
CA GLN A 193 14.30 -5.80 -25.75
C GLN A 193 15.23 -6.09 -24.57
N PHE A 194 15.02 -7.19 -23.85
CA PHE A 194 15.75 -7.46 -22.62
C PHE A 194 16.50 -8.82 -22.61
N GLY A 195 16.13 -9.80 -23.46
CA GLY A 195 16.72 -11.16 -23.50
C GLY A 195 15.71 -12.31 -23.35
N LYS A 196 16.08 -13.56 -23.62
CA LYS A 196 15.11 -14.68 -23.60
C LYS A 196 14.74 -15.22 -22.21
N ASP A 197 15.38 -14.73 -21.15
CA ASP A 197 15.16 -15.19 -19.77
C ASP A 197 14.08 -14.40 -18.99
N HIS A 198 13.27 -13.57 -19.66
CA HIS A 198 12.30 -12.70 -18.98
C HIS A 198 10.95 -13.36 -18.71
N LEU A 199 10.80 -13.77 -17.45
CA LEU A 199 9.53 -14.08 -16.81
C LEU A 199 9.04 -12.82 -16.07
N SER A 200 7.79 -12.40 -16.30
CA SER A 200 7.35 -11.03 -16.02
C SER A 200 6.35 -10.90 -14.88
N HIS A 201 6.68 -10.06 -13.89
CA HIS A 201 5.75 -9.64 -12.82
C HIS A 201 4.45 -9.05 -13.37
N ASN A 202 4.52 -8.09 -14.30
CA ASN A 202 3.32 -7.44 -14.83
C ASN A 202 2.45 -8.42 -15.61
N GLY A 203 3.04 -9.37 -16.34
CA GLY A 203 2.30 -10.40 -17.07
C GLY A 203 1.46 -11.29 -16.16
N VAL A 204 1.93 -11.61 -14.95
CA VAL A 204 1.12 -12.32 -13.95
C VAL A 204 -0.01 -11.42 -13.45
N GLY A 205 0.31 -10.20 -12.99
CA GLY A 205 -0.67 -9.27 -12.44
C GLY A 205 -1.79 -8.91 -13.43
N PHE A 206 -1.43 -8.70 -14.69
CA PHE A 206 -2.38 -8.32 -15.75
C PHE A 206 -3.43 -9.39 -16.07
N LYS A 207 -3.24 -10.66 -15.69
CA LYS A 207 -4.28 -11.69 -15.83
C LYS A 207 -5.47 -11.44 -14.90
N TYR A 208 -5.25 -10.72 -13.81
CA TYR A 208 -6.22 -10.55 -12.73
C TYR A 208 -6.59 -9.08 -12.50
N ILE A 209 -6.07 -8.18 -13.34
CA ILE A 209 -6.13 -6.74 -13.15
C ILE A 209 -7.56 -6.21 -13.02
N ASN A 210 -8.56 -6.80 -13.66
CA ASN A 210 -9.95 -6.32 -13.63
C ASN A 210 -10.71 -6.68 -12.34
N ARG A 211 -10.15 -7.58 -11.51
CA ARG A 211 -10.87 -8.22 -10.39
C ARG A 211 -10.33 -7.82 -9.03
N ILE A 212 -9.06 -7.42 -8.96
CA ILE A 212 -8.33 -7.20 -7.71
C ILE A 212 -7.88 -5.74 -7.65
N PHE A 213 -8.43 -5.00 -6.70
CA PHE A 213 -7.89 -3.70 -6.35
C PHE A 213 -6.53 -3.89 -5.67
N ARG A 214 -5.55 -3.06 -6.03
CA ARG A 214 -4.21 -3.08 -5.43
C ARG A 214 -3.72 -1.68 -5.09
N LYS A 215 -3.00 -1.57 -3.99
CA LYS A 215 -2.22 -0.39 -3.62
C LYS A 215 -0.85 -0.81 -3.09
N LEU A 216 0.17 -0.07 -3.49
CA LEU A 216 1.56 -0.30 -3.10
C LEU A 216 2.10 0.94 -2.40
N TYR A 217 2.77 0.72 -1.29
CA TYR A 217 3.47 1.75 -0.54
C TYR A 217 4.94 1.35 -0.39
N HIS A 218 5.81 2.34 -0.37
CA HIS A 218 7.25 2.20 -0.16
C HIS A 218 7.59 2.52 1.29
N SER A 219 8.42 1.70 1.93
CA SER A 219 8.81 1.84 3.33
C SER A 219 10.32 1.73 3.58
N ARG A 220 11.13 1.36 2.58
CA ARG A 220 12.58 1.09 2.74
C ARG A 220 13.36 2.09 3.60
N PHE A 221 13.06 3.37 3.45
CA PHE A 221 13.74 4.48 4.14
C PHE A 221 12.84 5.17 5.19
N ILE A 222 11.73 4.52 5.56
CA ILE A 222 10.71 5.04 6.47
C ILE A 222 10.58 4.11 7.69
N ASP A 223 10.55 2.81 7.45
CA ASP A 223 10.29 1.79 8.45
C ASP A 223 11.29 0.65 8.25
N GLN A 224 12.13 0.43 9.25
CA GLN A 224 13.22 -0.52 9.14
C GLN A 224 12.69 -1.95 9.02
N GLY A 225 13.31 -2.70 8.12
CA GLY A 225 13.04 -4.12 7.94
C GLY A 225 12.11 -4.46 6.79
N GLN A 226 11.42 -3.51 6.14
CA GLN A 226 10.63 -3.80 4.94
C GLN A 226 10.75 -2.73 3.87
N ASP A 227 10.72 -3.14 2.60
CA ASP A 227 10.83 -2.22 1.48
C ASP A 227 9.48 -1.70 0.99
N PHE A 228 8.44 -2.52 1.15
CA PHE A 228 7.09 -2.23 0.69
C PHE A 228 6.04 -2.69 1.70
N MET A 229 4.90 -1.99 1.71
CA MET A 229 3.62 -2.50 2.16
C MET A 229 2.73 -2.75 0.96
N THR A 230 2.17 -3.95 0.85
CA THR A 230 1.23 -4.31 -0.22
C THR A 230 -0.17 -4.44 0.36
N TYR A 231 -1.15 -4.01 -0.43
CA TYR A 231 -2.54 -3.95 -0.02
C TYR A 231 -3.45 -4.34 -1.19
N PHE A 232 -4.37 -5.27 -0.95
CA PHE A 232 -5.30 -5.76 -1.96
C PHE A 232 -6.73 -5.84 -1.42
N GLU A 233 -7.70 -5.65 -2.32
CA GLU A 233 -9.13 -5.86 -2.02
C GLU A 233 -9.82 -6.57 -3.19
N PHE A 234 -10.80 -7.41 -2.87
CA PHE A 234 -11.54 -8.18 -3.87
C PHE A 234 -12.85 -8.78 -3.31
N GLY A 235 -13.77 -9.16 -4.21
CA GLY A 235 -15.04 -9.80 -3.90
C GLY A 235 -14.88 -11.23 -3.38
N ASP A 236 -15.88 -11.79 -2.70
CA ASP A 236 -15.79 -13.19 -2.22
C ASP A 236 -15.62 -14.20 -3.37
N ALA A 237 -16.25 -13.94 -4.52
CA ALA A 237 -16.08 -14.75 -5.74
C ALA A 237 -14.67 -14.70 -6.35
N ASP A 238 -13.83 -13.76 -5.89
CA ASP A 238 -12.47 -13.53 -6.39
C ASP A 238 -11.40 -14.14 -5.47
N ALA A 239 -11.76 -14.80 -4.37
CA ALA A 239 -10.79 -15.39 -3.45
C ALA A 239 -9.80 -16.34 -4.14
N GLY A 240 -10.31 -17.30 -4.93
CA GLY A 240 -9.46 -18.20 -5.72
C GLY A 240 -8.68 -17.48 -6.82
N THR A 241 -9.17 -16.33 -7.30
CA THR A 241 -8.45 -15.48 -8.26
C THR A 241 -7.24 -14.82 -7.60
N PHE A 242 -7.40 -14.33 -6.36
CA PHE A 242 -6.30 -13.80 -5.58
C PHE A 242 -5.27 -14.87 -5.22
N ASP A 243 -5.70 -16.09 -4.90
CA ASP A 243 -4.79 -17.22 -4.67
C ASP A 243 -3.96 -17.55 -5.90
N ALA A 244 -4.60 -17.57 -7.08
CA ALA A 244 -3.92 -17.81 -8.35
C ALA A 244 -2.96 -16.66 -8.71
N LEU A 245 -3.30 -15.40 -8.38
CA LEU A 245 -2.39 -14.25 -8.49
C LEU A 245 -1.14 -14.48 -7.62
N LEU A 246 -1.33 -14.77 -6.34
CA LEU A 246 -0.22 -14.89 -5.39
C LEU A 246 0.68 -16.09 -5.71
N SER A 247 0.08 -17.23 -6.10
CA SER A 247 0.82 -18.39 -6.60
C SER A 247 1.62 -18.07 -7.85
N GLY A 248 1.05 -17.30 -8.79
CA GLY A 248 1.74 -16.90 -10.00
C GLY A 248 2.90 -15.94 -9.74
N LEU A 249 2.75 -15.03 -8.77
CA LEU A 249 3.82 -14.12 -8.35
C LEU A 249 4.96 -14.87 -7.66
N ARG A 250 4.65 -15.94 -6.91
CA ARG A 250 5.61 -16.79 -6.20
C ARG A 250 6.34 -17.81 -7.09
N ASP A 251 5.87 -18.06 -8.31
CA ASP A 251 6.48 -19.00 -9.25
C ASP A 251 7.73 -18.38 -9.90
N ASP A 252 8.84 -18.48 -9.19
CA ASP A 252 10.15 -17.92 -9.53
C ASP A 252 10.89 -18.64 -10.68
N LYS A 253 10.34 -19.76 -11.15
CA LYS A 253 10.94 -20.60 -12.20
C LYS A 253 10.26 -20.44 -13.54
N ARG A 254 8.94 -20.20 -13.55
CA ARG A 254 8.14 -20.20 -14.80
C ARG A 254 7.39 -18.92 -15.07
N LEU A 255 7.02 -18.14 -14.05
CA LEU A 255 6.11 -16.99 -14.24
C LEU A 255 6.70 -15.65 -13.81
N ASN A 256 7.45 -15.61 -12.71
CA ASN A 256 7.94 -14.36 -12.14
C ASN A 256 9.35 -14.50 -11.53
N ARG A 257 10.40 -14.38 -12.36
CA ARG A 257 11.79 -14.53 -11.89
C ARG A 257 12.20 -13.48 -10.86
N GLU A 258 11.52 -12.34 -10.82
CA GLU A 258 11.66 -11.31 -9.79
C GLU A 258 11.59 -11.87 -8.37
N TRP A 259 10.82 -12.94 -8.16
CA TRP A 259 10.54 -13.52 -6.86
C TRP A 259 11.76 -14.14 -6.18
N ILE A 260 12.82 -14.51 -6.93
CA ILE A 260 14.10 -14.96 -6.33
C ILE A 260 14.74 -13.89 -5.43
N TYR A 261 14.33 -12.63 -5.59
CA TYR A 261 14.80 -11.52 -4.79
C TYR A 261 13.77 -11.00 -3.78
N VAL A 262 12.63 -11.65 -3.64
CA VAL A 262 11.56 -11.21 -2.74
C VAL A 262 11.64 -12.01 -1.45
N GLU A 263 11.65 -11.28 -0.35
CA GLU A 263 11.46 -11.81 1.00
C GLU A 263 10.05 -11.44 1.45
N GLU A 264 9.18 -12.44 1.51
CA GLU A 264 7.83 -12.27 2.01
C GLU A 264 7.81 -12.18 3.53
N LYS A 265 6.99 -11.28 4.05
CA LYS A 265 6.69 -11.19 5.48
C LYS A 265 5.28 -11.69 5.76
N PRO A 266 4.94 -11.92 7.05
CA PRO A 266 3.62 -12.44 7.38
C PRO A 266 2.47 -11.66 6.73
N ILE A 267 1.53 -12.42 6.18
CA ILE A 267 0.36 -11.96 5.46
C ILE A 267 -0.84 -11.99 6.37
N VAL A 268 -1.52 -10.85 6.49
CA VAL A 268 -2.88 -10.77 7.05
C VAL A 268 -3.87 -10.92 5.90
N ARG A 269 -4.69 -11.97 5.95
CA ARG A 269 -5.94 -12.05 5.19
C ARG A 269 -7.09 -11.74 6.14
N GLY A 270 -7.95 -10.81 5.75
CA GLY A 270 -9.00 -10.32 6.62
C GLY A 270 -10.26 -9.90 5.89
N LYS A 271 -11.26 -9.52 6.68
CA LYS A 271 -12.51 -8.93 6.21
C LYS A 271 -12.51 -7.44 6.51
N ARG A 272 -12.79 -6.62 5.50
CA ARG A 272 -13.15 -5.21 5.69
C ARG A 272 -14.46 -5.16 6.45
N VAL A 273 -14.50 -4.30 7.46
CA VAL A 273 -15.67 -4.13 8.33
C VAL A 273 -15.94 -2.65 8.52
N ALA A 274 -17.19 -2.32 8.84
CA ALA A 274 -17.63 -0.93 8.89
C ALA A 274 -17.15 -0.24 10.17
N THR A 275 -16.99 -1.00 11.26
CA THR A 275 -16.64 -0.44 12.58
C THR A 275 -15.48 -1.18 13.23
N SER A 276 -14.80 -0.49 14.13
CA SER A 276 -13.81 -1.04 15.05
C SER A 276 -14.41 -2.13 15.95
N ALA A 277 -15.69 -2.03 16.31
CA ALA A 277 -16.41 -3.08 17.03
C ALA A 277 -16.46 -4.38 16.22
N GLU A 278 -16.82 -4.32 14.94
CA GLU A 278 -16.81 -5.49 14.06
C GLU A 278 -15.41 -6.04 13.80
N MET A 279 -14.39 -5.20 13.85
CA MET A 279 -12.98 -5.58 13.71
C MET A 279 -12.51 -6.40 14.90
N LEU A 280 -12.92 -6.02 16.11
CA LEU A 280 -12.51 -6.65 17.36
C LEU A 280 -13.48 -7.73 17.84
N LYS A 281 -14.51 -8.07 17.06
CA LYS A 281 -15.36 -9.23 17.37
C LYS A 281 -14.47 -10.49 17.47
N PRO A 282 -14.60 -11.27 18.56
CA PRO A 282 -13.81 -12.48 18.77
C PRO A 282 -14.01 -13.53 17.67
#